data_AF-A0AB35HHL3-F1
#
_entry.id   AF-A0AB35HHL3-F1
#
_cell.length_a   1.000
_cell.length_b   1.000
_cell.length_c   1.000
_cell.angle_alpha   90.00
_cell.angle_beta   90.00
_cell.angle_gamma   90.00
#
_symmetry.space_group_name_H-M   'P 1'
#
loop_
_entity.id
_entity.type
_entity.pdbx_description
1 polymer ?
#
loop_
_entity_poly.entity_id
_entity_poly.type
_entity_poly.pdbx_seq_one_letter_code
_entity_poly.pdbx_strand_id
1 'polypeptide(L)'
;MPNAYPSTVTVNVGALSIEDVVAVARYGAKVEIAPEALEEVAATRERVEELAQDPTPVYGISTGFGALARRHIPEEMRAQLQLSLVRSHAAGTGPEVEEEVIRALMLLRLSTLCTGRTGVRPVVVETYAKALNAGIVPVVREYGSLGCSGDLAPLAHCALALLGEGEVRVNGELKDAGDALAAAGIEPLQLREKEGLALINGTDGMLGQLCLAITDLRAAAKTADIATAMTVEGLLGTLVVFADDLQQLRPHPGQADAAANILQVAEGSEILEAALEEFKKNQVQDAYSVRCAPQVAGGFRDTLAHTAQVAERELAAAVDNPVVTKDGRVVSNGNFHGAPVAYALDFLAIVTADLASISERRTDRFLDPARNRGLNAFLADGPGVDSGHMIAQYAQAGIVSEMKRLANPSSADSIPSSAMQEDHVSMGWSAARKLRKAVDGLQRVLAVEILTAARAIDIREGTPAKGTGAVIEKLRETVEGPGVDRYLSPEIEETVRLVKEGALIDAVEDATGQLRG
;
A
#
# COMPACT_ATOMS: atom_id res chain seq x y z
N MET A 1 -8.90 14.45 -4.77
CA MET A 1 -8.00 14.36 -5.97
C MET A 1 -8.44 13.38 -7.09
N PRO A 2 -9.21 13.79 -8.12
CA PRO A 2 -9.32 13.01 -9.38
C PRO A 2 -8.28 13.39 -10.46
N ASN A 3 -7.51 14.47 -10.28
CA ASN A 3 -6.72 15.10 -11.37
C ASN A 3 -5.19 14.85 -11.32
N ALA A 4 -4.68 13.95 -10.48
CA ALA A 4 -3.24 13.77 -10.31
C ALA A 4 -2.64 12.57 -11.07
N TYR A 5 -3.46 11.62 -11.53
CA TYR A 5 -2.97 10.39 -12.16
C TYR A 5 -3.21 10.42 -13.68
N PRO A 6 -2.27 9.87 -14.48
CA PRO A 6 -2.44 9.80 -15.92
C PRO A 6 -3.60 8.88 -16.30
N SER A 7 -4.38 9.27 -17.31
CA SER A 7 -5.44 8.42 -17.87
C SER A 7 -4.93 7.24 -18.70
N THR A 8 -3.66 7.29 -19.11
CA THR A 8 -2.94 6.24 -19.84
C THR A 8 -1.54 6.09 -19.26
N VAL A 9 -1.13 4.85 -19.03
CA VAL A 9 0.23 4.46 -18.63
C VAL A 9 0.86 3.65 -19.76
N THR A 10 2.02 4.10 -20.24
CA THR A 10 2.79 3.40 -21.28
C THR A 10 3.87 2.54 -20.64
N VAL A 11 3.72 1.22 -20.75
CA VAL A 11 4.73 0.24 -20.33
C VAL A 11 5.83 0.18 -21.39
N ASN A 12 7.06 0.52 -20.97
CA ASN A 12 8.25 0.49 -21.80
C ASN A 12 9.27 -0.52 -21.24
N VAL A 13 10.51 -0.53 -21.75
CA VAL A 13 11.58 -1.42 -21.25
C VAL A 13 12.08 -1.01 -19.86
N GLY A 14 11.91 0.27 -19.50
CA GLY A 14 12.30 0.85 -18.23
C GLY A 14 11.25 0.70 -17.12
N ALA A 15 11.58 1.29 -15.97
CA ALA A 15 10.75 1.19 -14.77
C ALA A 15 9.46 2.03 -14.90
N LEU A 16 8.38 1.48 -14.36
CA LEU A 16 7.19 2.27 -14.00
C LEU A 16 7.45 3.06 -12.72
N SER A 17 6.76 4.18 -12.55
CA SER A 17 6.70 4.88 -11.25
C SER A 17 5.69 4.23 -10.31
N ILE A 18 5.78 4.54 -9.02
CA ILE A 18 4.74 4.14 -8.03
C ILE A 18 3.38 4.71 -8.47
N GLU A 19 3.38 5.93 -8.97
CA GLU A 19 2.18 6.65 -9.40
C GLU A 19 1.52 5.99 -10.63
N ASP A 20 2.30 5.46 -11.57
CA ASP A 20 1.80 4.67 -12.70
C ASP A 20 1.09 3.39 -12.23
N VAL A 21 1.68 2.70 -11.23
CA VAL A 21 1.08 1.49 -10.65
C VAL A 21 -0.27 1.82 -10.04
N VAL A 22 -0.36 2.90 -9.26
CA VAL A 22 -1.61 3.35 -8.62
C VAL A 22 -2.64 3.78 -9.68
N ALA A 23 -2.21 4.50 -10.73
CA ALA A 23 -3.08 4.97 -11.81
C ALA A 23 -3.86 3.82 -12.45
N VAL A 24 -3.17 2.71 -12.76
CA VAL A 24 -3.81 1.52 -13.34
C VAL A 24 -4.58 0.73 -12.28
N ALA A 25 -3.98 0.52 -11.11
CA ALA A 25 -4.53 -0.35 -10.07
C ALA A 25 -5.86 0.18 -9.49
N ARG A 26 -5.92 1.49 -9.17
CA ARG A 26 -7.07 2.12 -8.51
C ARG A 26 -7.97 2.89 -9.46
N TYR A 27 -7.37 3.62 -10.40
CA TYR A 27 -8.09 4.60 -11.21
C TYR A 27 -8.36 4.13 -12.64
N GLY A 28 -8.00 2.89 -12.97
CA GLY A 28 -8.34 2.30 -14.26
C GLY A 28 -7.64 2.93 -15.45
N ALA A 29 -6.47 3.56 -15.25
CA ALA A 29 -5.68 4.10 -16.35
C ALA A 29 -5.44 3.03 -17.43
N LYS A 30 -5.60 3.45 -18.69
CA LYS A 30 -5.41 2.57 -19.85
C LYS A 30 -3.94 2.19 -19.96
N VAL A 31 -3.67 0.91 -20.20
CA VAL A 31 -2.32 0.38 -20.40
C VAL A 31 -2.02 0.31 -21.89
N GLU A 32 -0.91 0.93 -22.29
CA GLU A 32 -0.34 0.83 -23.64
C GLU A 32 1.08 0.27 -23.55
N ILE A 33 1.51 -0.47 -24.57
CA ILE A 33 2.87 -1.02 -24.62
C ILE A 33 3.64 -0.21 -25.66
N ALA A 34 4.81 0.30 -25.27
CA ALA A 34 5.65 1.05 -26.17
C ALA A 34 6.20 0.15 -27.31
N PRO A 35 6.26 0.61 -28.56
CA PRO A 35 6.77 -0.18 -29.68
C PRO A 35 8.15 -0.80 -29.41
N GLU A 36 9.06 -0.04 -28.80
CA GLU A 36 10.41 -0.50 -28.45
C GLU A 36 10.40 -1.66 -27.44
N ALA A 37 9.40 -1.74 -26.56
CA ALA A 37 9.27 -2.86 -25.63
C ALA A 37 8.78 -4.13 -26.36
N LEU A 38 7.88 -4.00 -27.34
CA LEU A 38 7.47 -5.12 -28.18
C LEU A 38 8.63 -5.64 -29.04
N GLU A 39 9.47 -4.74 -29.56
CA GLU A 39 10.69 -5.10 -30.30
C GLU A 39 11.69 -5.86 -29.43
N GLU A 40 11.98 -5.39 -28.21
CA GLU A 40 12.91 -6.08 -27.29
C GLU A 40 12.36 -7.46 -26.85
N VAL A 41 11.05 -7.56 -26.62
CA VAL A 41 10.38 -8.84 -26.33
C VAL A 41 10.52 -9.80 -27.51
N ALA A 42 10.27 -9.33 -28.73
CA ALA A 42 10.39 -10.14 -29.94
C ALA A 42 11.84 -10.62 -30.17
N ALA A 43 12.82 -9.72 -30.06
CA ALA A 43 14.24 -10.06 -30.23
C ALA A 43 14.70 -11.11 -29.20
N THR A 44 14.24 -10.99 -27.95
CA THR A 44 14.57 -11.97 -26.91
C THR A 44 13.87 -13.31 -27.14
N ARG A 45 12.67 -13.29 -27.71
CA ARG A 45 11.94 -14.51 -28.05
C ARG A 45 12.68 -15.34 -29.11
N GLU A 46 13.25 -14.71 -30.14
CA GLU A 46 14.06 -15.40 -31.15
C GLU A 46 15.17 -16.22 -30.50
N ARG A 47 15.85 -15.65 -29.50
CA ARG A 47 16.90 -16.34 -28.75
C ARG A 47 16.39 -17.56 -27.98
N VAL A 48 15.19 -17.50 -27.41
CA VAL A 48 14.56 -18.65 -26.72
C VAL A 48 14.23 -19.75 -27.72
N GLU A 49 13.76 -19.39 -28.92
CA GLU A 49 13.43 -20.36 -29.97
C GLU A 49 14.67 -21.07 -30.52
N GLU A 50 15.78 -20.36 -30.69
CA GLU A 50 17.08 -20.98 -31.01
C GLU A 50 17.49 -22.00 -29.95
N LEU A 51 17.40 -21.64 -28.66
CA LEU A 51 17.80 -22.51 -27.55
C LEU A 51 16.85 -23.69 -27.34
N ALA A 52 15.57 -23.55 -27.70
CA ALA A 52 14.62 -24.65 -27.66
C ALA A 52 15.00 -25.76 -28.66
N GLN A 53 15.69 -25.41 -29.75
CA GLN A 53 16.18 -26.35 -30.76
C GLN A 53 17.61 -26.84 -30.49
N ASP A 54 18.27 -26.35 -29.43
CA ASP A 54 19.61 -26.79 -29.05
C ASP A 54 19.58 -28.24 -28.52
N PRO A 55 20.50 -29.13 -28.96
CA PRO A 55 20.61 -30.48 -28.42
C PRO A 55 21.03 -30.52 -26.94
N THR A 56 21.59 -29.44 -26.41
CA THR A 56 21.94 -29.28 -25.00
C THR A 56 20.74 -28.78 -24.21
N PRO A 57 20.28 -29.51 -23.17
CA PRO A 57 19.13 -29.09 -22.38
C PRO A 57 19.37 -27.75 -21.65
N VAL A 58 18.38 -26.86 -21.70
CA VAL A 58 18.38 -25.54 -21.05
C VAL A 58 17.26 -25.48 -20.03
N TYR A 59 17.59 -25.06 -18.80
CA TYR A 59 16.64 -24.98 -17.69
C TYR A 59 15.42 -24.12 -18.04
N GLY A 60 14.21 -24.60 -17.73
CA GLY A 60 12.95 -23.88 -17.98
C GLY A 60 12.53 -23.76 -19.44
N ILE A 61 13.34 -24.25 -20.39
CA ILE A 61 13.04 -24.31 -21.83
C ILE A 61 12.82 -25.77 -22.27
N SER A 62 13.81 -26.64 -22.05
CA SER A 62 13.77 -28.07 -22.46
C SER A 62 13.93 -29.06 -21.31
N THR A 63 13.81 -28.59 -20.06
CA THR A 63 13.78 -29.41 -18.84
C THR A 63 12.57 -29.10 -17.95
N GLY A 64 12.34 -29.92 -16.92
CA GLY A 64 11.35 -29.64 -15.87
C GLY A 64 11.73 -28.48 -14.93
N PHE A 65 10.89 -28.20 -13.92
CA PHE A 65 11.04 -27.07 -12.98
C PHE A 65 11.40 -27.51 -11.56
N GLY A 66 12.07 -26.64 -10.79
CA GLY A 66 12.38 -26.87 -9.38
C GLY A 66 13.11 -28.20 -9.13
N ALA A 67 12.59 -29.03 -8.23
CA ALA A 67 13.14 -30.36 -7.93
C ALA A 67 13.18 -31.31 -9.15
N LEU A 68 12.44 -31.01 -10.23
CA LEU A 68 12.40 -31.79 -11.47
C LEU A 68 13.31 -31.23 -12.58
N ALA A 69 14.17 -30.25 -12.29
CA ALA A 69 15.07 -29.60 -13.25
C ALA A 69 15.98 -30.53 -14.05
N ARG A 70 16.27 -31.74 -13.52
CA ARG A 70 17.16 -32.73 -14.15
C ARG A 70 16.50 -33.60 -15.22
N ARG A 71 15.18 -33.47 -15.42
CA ARG A 71 14.44 -34.27 -16.40
C ARG A 71 14.34 -33.53 -17.73
N HIS A 72 14.87 -34.13 -18.79
CA HIS A 72 14.68 -33.64 -20.16
C HIS A 72 13.23 -33.86 -20.62
N ILE A 73 12.68 -32.90 -21.36
CA ILE A 73 11.29 -32.89 -21.80
C ILE A 73 11.24 -32.97 -23.33
N PRO A 74 10.61 -34.03 -23.89
CA PRO A 74 10.38 -34.15 -25.32
C PRO A 74 9.62 -32.94 -25.87
N GLU A 75 9.94 -32.53 -27.11
CA GLU A 75 9.39 -31.33 -27.76
C GLU A 75 7.85 -31.30 -27.74
N GLU A 76 7.22 -32.44 -28.05
CA GLU A 76 5.77 -32.62 -28.09
C GLU A 76 5.09 -32.43 -26.72
N MET A 77 5.85 -32.53 -25.62
CA MET A 77 5.35 -32.35 -24.26
C MET A 77 5.60 -30.96 -23.70
N ARG A 78 6.35 -30.09 -24.38
CA ARG A 78 6.77 -28.79 -23.83
C ARG A 78 5.62 -27.81 -23.64
N ALA A 79 4.68 -27.75 -24.59
CA ALA A 79 3.48 -26.91 -24.42
C ALA A 79 2.62 -27.40 -23.23
N GLN A 80 2.41 -28.72 -23.14
CA GLN A 80 1.69 -29.34 -22.01
C GLN A 80 2.39 -29.07 -20.67
N LEU A 81 3.73 -29.05 -20.64
CA LEU A 81 4.50 -28.74 -19.44
C LEU A 81 4.17 -27.34 -18.89
N GLN A 82 4.09 -26.32 -19.76
CA GLN A 82 3.77 -24.94 -19.34
C GLN A 82 2.35 -24.84 -18.81
N LEU A 83 1.39 -25.47 -19.48
CA LEU A 83 -0.01 -25.53 -19.06
C LEU A 83 -0.18 -26.23 -17.70
N SER A 84 0.45 -27.40 -17.55
CA SER A 84 0.44 -28.15 -16.29
C SER A 84 1.10 -27.36 -15.16
N LEU A 85 2.15 -26.58 -15.43
CA LEU A 85 2.79 -25.72 -14.44
C LEU A 85 1.78 -24.69 -13.91
N VAL A 86 1.18 -23.88 -14.79
CA VAL A 86 0.22 -22.84 -14.39
C VAL A 86 -0.95 -23.43 -13.60
N ARG A 87 -1.59 -24.50 -14.11
CA ARG A 87 -2.74 -25.14 -13.44
C ARG A 87 -2.39 -25.70 -12.07
N SER A 88 -1.24 -26.37 -11.93
CA SER A 88 -0.84 -26.95 -10.65
C SER A 88 -0.40 -25.91 -9.62
N HIS A 89 0.12 -24.76 -10.07
CA HIS A 89 0.60 -23.69 -9.20
C HIS A 89 -0.50 -22.70 -8.82
N ALA A 90 -1.62 -22.66 -9.54
CA ALA A 90 -2.84 -21.93 -9.17
C ALA A 90 -3.56 -22.56 -7.95
N ALA A 91 -2.81 -22.78 -6.87
CA ALA A 91 -3.21 -23.48 -5.65
C ALA A 91 -3.48 -22.53 -4.48
N GLY A 92 -3.76 -21.25 -4.77
CA GLY A 92 -4.11 -20.27 -3.74
C GLY A 92 -5.39 -20.63 -2.98
N THR A 93 -5.47 -20.28 -1.69
CA THR A 93 -6.62 -20.54 -0.82
C THR A 93 -6.89 -19.37 0.15
N GLY A 94 -8.07 -19.36 0.80
CA GLY A 94 -8.49 -18.29 1.70
C GLY A 94 -9.39 -17.23 1.04
N PRO A 95 -9.55 -16.07 1.70
CA PRO A 95 -10.32 -14.93 1.17
C PRO A 95 -9.79 -14.41 -0.17
N GLU A 96 -10.68 -13.82 -0.95
CA GLU A 96 -10.34 -13.09 -2.18
C GLU A 96 -9.53 -11.84 -1.84
N VAL A 97 -8.47 -11.60 -2.60
CA VAL A 97 -7.60 -10.43 -2.51
C VAL A 97 -8.22 -9.27 -3.29
N GLU A 98 -7.98 -8.04 -2.84
CA GLU A 98 -8.62 -6.83 -3.40
C GLU A 98 -8.26 -6.62 -4.88
N GLU A 99 -9.23 -6.19 -5.70
CA GLU A 99 -9.06 -6.02 -7.15
C GLU A 99 -7.88 -5.09 -7.50
N GLU A 100 -7.66 -4.01 -6.75
CA GLU A 100 -6.53 -3.09 -6.96
C GLU A 100 -5.17 -3.80 -6.83
N VAL A 101 -5.05 -4.78 -5.93
CA VAL A 101 -3.81 -5.54 -5.72
C VAL A 101 -3.56 -6.44 -6.91
N ILE A 102 -4.61 -7.07 -7.45
CA ILE A 102 -4.49 -7.98 -8.59
C ILE A 102 -4.20 -7.20 -9.87
N ARG A 103 -4.80 -6.03 -10.05
CA ARG A 103 -4.45 -5.12 -11.15
C ARG A 103 -3.00 -4.65 -11.08
N ALA A 104 -2.51 -4.29 -9.89
CA ALA A 104 -1.10 -3.94 -9.68
C ALA A 104 -0.17 -5.12 -10.00
N LEU A 105 -0.49 -6.32 -9.51
CA LEU A 105 0.26 -7.55 -9.78
C LEU A 105 0.33 -7.85 -11.29
N MET A 106 -0.80 -7.77 -12.00
CA MET A 106 -0.84 -7.99 -13.45
C MET A 106 -0.03 -6.94 -14.22
N LEU A 107 -0.14 -5.66 -13.84
CA LEU A 107 0.63 -4.59 -14.48
C LEU A 107 2.14 -4.78 -14.27
N LEU A 108 2.56 -5.13 -13.05
CA LEU A 108 3.97 -5.30 -12.74
C LEU A 108 4.56 -6.54 -13.42
N ARG A 109 3.77 -7.62 -13.51
CA ARG A 109 4.16 -8.77 -14.34
C ARG A 109 4.35 -8.35 -15.78
N LEU A 110 3.38 -7.63 -16.36
CA LEU A 110 3.49 -7.06 -17.71
C LEU A 110 4.76 -6.20 -17.87
N SER A 111 5.02 -5.29 -16.94
CA SER A 111 6.23 -4.45 -16.93
C SER A 111 7.51 -5.30 -16.96
N THR A 112 7.58 -6.33 -16.12
CA THR A 112 8.72 -7.25 -16.08
C THR A 112 8.87 -8.01 -17.40
N LEU A 113 7.78 -8.48 -18.01
CA LEU A 113 7.80 -9.14 -19.32
C LEU A 113 8.30 -8.17 -20.41
N CYS A 114 7.88 -6.91 -20.39
CA CYS A 114 8.28 -5.85 -21.33
C CYS A 114 9.74 -5.42 -21.22
N THR A 115 10.47 -5.80 -20.16
CA THR A 115 11.93 -5.61 -20.11
C THR A 115 12.68 -6.41 -21.16
N GLY A 116 12.01 -7.41 -21.78
CA GLY A 116 12.61 -8.34 -22.72
C GLY A 116 13.69 -9.21 -22.09
N ARG A 117 13.57 -9.55 -20.80
CA ARG A 117 14.51 -10.46 -20.12
C ARG A 117 13.89 -11.81 -19.78
N THR A 118 12.63 -12.00 -20.11
CA THR A 118 11.84 -13.20 -19.73
C THR A 118 11.56 -14.13 -20.91
N GLY A 119 11.74 -13.71 -22.17
CA GLY A 119 11.64 -14.60 -23.33
C GLY A 119 10.23 -15.08 -23.72
N VAL A 120 9.20 -14.33 -23.31
CA VAL A 120 7.82 -14.54 -23.78
C VAL A 120 7.62 -14.00 -25.19
N ARG A 121 6.54 -14.40 -25.86
CA ARG A 121 6.14 -13.80 -27.14
C ARG A 121 5.43 -12.44 -26.95
N PRO A 122 5.45 -11.55 -27.97
CA PRO A 122 4.69 -10.30 -27.95
C PRO A 122 3.19 -10.48 -27.65
N VAL A 123 2.56 -11.54 -28.18
CA VAL A 123 1.14 -11.83 -27.92
C VAL A 123 0.82 -11.99 -26.42
N VAL A 124 1.78 -12.43 -25.61
CA VAL A 124 1.60 -12.60 -24.16
C VAL A 124 1.45 -11.23 -23.48
N VAL A 125 2.38 -10.30 -23.74
CA VAL A 125 2.34 -8.96 -23.15
C VAL A 125 1.12 -8.16 -23.65
N GLU A 126 0.79 -8.29 -24.93
CA GLU A 126 -0.40 -7.66 -25.51
C GLU A 126 -1.69 -8.17 -24.86
N THR A 127 -1.76 -9.47 -24.54
CA THR A 127 -2.94 -10.07 -23.90
C THR A 127 -3.10 -9.59 -22.46
N TYR A 128 -2.01 -9.43 -21.71
CA TYR A 128 -2.03 -8.78 -20.39
C TYR A 128 -2.59 -7.35 -20.47
N ALA A 129 -2.08 -6.53 -21.39
CA ALA A 129 -2.55 -5.16 -21.56
C ALA A 129 -4.04 -5.11 -21.95
N LYS A 130 -4.49 -5.99 -22.86
CA LYS A 130 -5.90 -6.11 -23.24
C LYS A 130 -6.79 -6.50 -22.05
N ALA A 131 -6.39 -7.49 -21.25
CA ALA A 131 -7.15 -7.93 -20.08
C ALA A 131 -7.27 -6.82 -19.02
N LEU A 132 -6.16 -6.13 -18.72
CA LEU A 132 -6.14 -4.97 -17.81
C LEU A 132 -7.09 -3.86 -18.28
N ASN A 133 -7.06 -3.55 -19.57
CA ASN A 133 -7.92 -2.53 -20.21
C ASN A 133 -9.38 -2.94 -20.29
N ALA A 134 -9.67 -4.24 -20.40
CA ALA A 134 -11.02 -4.78 -20.37
C ALA A 134 -11.60 -4.89 -18.95
N GLY A 135 -10.81 -4.56 -17.92
CA GLY A 135 -11.24 -4.66 -16.52
C GLY A 135 -11.41 -6.11 -16.05
N ILE A 136 -10.71 -7.06 -16.67
CA ILE A 136 -10.74 -8.47 -16.27
C ILE A 136 -9.74 -8.67 -15.14
N VAL A 137 -10.25 -8.98 -13.94
CA VAL A 137 -9.44 -9.13 -12.73
C VAL A 137 -9.53 -10.57 -12.22
N PRO A 138 -8.47 -11.38 -12.29
CA PRO A 138 -8.46 -12.75 -11.78
C PRO A 138 -8.81 -12.85 -10.28
N VAL A 139 -9.59 -13.85 -9.91
CA VAL A 139 -9.84 -14.18 -8.50
C VAL A 139 -8.59 -14.83 -7.91
N VAL A 140 -7.88 -14.09 -7.08
CA VAL A 140 -6.69 -14.56 -6.37
C VAL A 140 -7.00 -14.64 -4.87
N ARG A 141 -6.50 -15.67 -4.20
CA ARG A 141 -6.74 -15.90 -2.78
C ARG A 141 -5.52 -15.60 -1.93
N GLU A 142 -5.77 -15.24 -0.66
CA GLU A 142 -4.77 -14.67 0.25
C GLU A 142 -3.57 -15.59 0.57
N TYR A 143 -3.75 -16.90 0.62
CA TYR A 143 -2.68 -17.85 0.99
C TYR A 143 -2.15 -18.58 -0.23
N GLY A 144 -0.83 -18.71 -0.34
CA GLY A 144 -0.17 -19.54 -1.35
C GLY A 144 1.23 -19.06 -1.75
N SER A 145 1.52 -17.76 -1.67
CA SER A 145 2.87 -17.24 -1.91
C SER A 145 3.76 -17.36 -0.67
N LEU A 146 4.99 -17.81 -0.88
CA LEU A 146 6.09 -17.77 0.10
C LEU A 146 7.10 -16.64 -0.20
N GLY A 147 6.95 -15.95 -1.33
CA GLY A 147 7.81 -14.85 -1.75
C GLY A 147 9.26 -15.23 -2.11
N CYS A 148 9.55 -16.49 -2.51
CA CYS A 148 10.92 -16.92 -2.81
C CYS A 148 11.14 -17.76 -4.07
N SER A 149 10.12 -17.92 -4.89
CA SER A 149 10.20 -18.34 -6.30
C SER A 149 9.31 -17.41 -7.13
N GLY A 150 9.19 -16.17 -6.64
CA GLY A 150 8.11 -15.25 -6.92
C GLY A 150 6.83 -15.53 -6.13
N ASP A 151 5.81 -14.72 -6.37
CA ASP A 151 4.43 -14.89 -5.94
C ASP A 151 3.72 -15.95 -6.79
N LEU A 152 4.29 -17.17 -6.81
CA LEU A 152 3.91 -18.28 -7.72
C LEU A 152 2.40 -18.48 -7.81
N ALA A 153 1.73 -18.74 -6.69
CA ALA A 153 0.30 -19.06 -6.70
C ALA A 153 -0.58 -17.87 -7.13
N PRO A 154 -0.39 -16.65 -6.60
CA PRO A 154 -1.07 -15.45 -7.10
C PRO A 154 -0.87 -15.20 -8.60
N LEU A 155 0.37 -15.29 -9.09
CA LEU A 155 0.67 -15.08 -10.50
C LEU A 155 0.13 -16.22 -11.38
N ALA A 156 0.11 -17.46 -10.89
CA ALA A 156 -0.46 -18.60 -11.60
C ALA A 156 -1.96 -18.45 -11.79
N HIS A 157 -2.70 -17.93 -10.80
CA HIS A 157 -4.12 -17.58 -10.99
C HIS A 157 -4.32 -16.50 -12.06
N CYS A 158 -3.43 -15.51 -12.13
CA CYS A 158 -3.49 -14.49 -13.18
C CYS A 158 -3.19 -15.07 -14.56
N ALA A 159 -2.17 -15.92 -14.66
CA ALA A 159 -1.84 -16.63 -15.90
C ALA A 159 -3.00 -17.54 -16.33
N LEU A 160 -3.60 -18.29 -15.39
CA LEU A 160 -4.72 -19.21 -15.62
C LEU A 160 -5.91 -18.50 -16.26
N ALA A 161 -6.27 -17.31 -15.76
CA ALA A 161 -7.33 -16.49 -16.34
C ALA A 161 -7.07 -16.14 -17.81
N LEU A 162 -5.81 -15.84 -18.18
CA LEU A 162 -5.43 -15.54 -19.57
C LEU A 162 -5.38 -16.78 -20.48
N LEU A 163 -5.39 -17.99 -19.90
CA LEU A 163 -5.63 -19.24 -20.62
C LEU A 163 -7.12 -19.50 -20.84
N GLY A 164 -8.01 -18.63 -20.34
CA GLY A 164 -9.45 -18.82 -20.37
C GLY A 164 -9.96 -19.79 -19.30
N GLU A 165 -9.21 -19.95 -18.21
CA GLU A 165 -9.55 -20.87 -17.11
C GLU A 165 -9.67 -20.12 -15.77
N GLY A 166 -10.54 -20.62 -14.89
CA GLY A 166 -10.72 -20.07 -13.55
C GLY A 166 -11.75 -18.94 -13.49
N GLU A 167 -11.74 -18.22 -12.37
CA GLU A 167 -12.74 -17.20 -12.05
C GLU A 167 -12.13 -15.80 -12.14
N VAL A 168 -12.90 -14.83 -12.64
CA VAL A 168 -12.51 -13.42 -12.74
C VAL A 168 -13.64 -12.52 -12.23
N ARG A 169 -13.30 -11.30 -11.82
CA ARG A 169 -14.21 -10.17 -11.63
C ARG A 169 -14.19 -9.27 -12.87
N VAL A 170 -15.36 -8.86 -13.32
CA VAL A 170 -15.53 -7.80 -14.33
C VAL A 170 -16.62 -6.87 -13.84
N ASN A 171 -16.28 -5.61 -13.56
CA ASN A 171 -17.18 -4.63 -12.94
C ASN A 171 -17.80 -5.15 -11.61
N GLY A 172 -17.00 -5.86 -10.80
CA GLY A 172 -17.42 -6.47 -9.52
C GLY A 172 -18.20 -7.79 -9.65
N GLU A 173 -18.60 -8.20 -10.85
CA GLU A 173 -19.33 -9.45 -11.08
C GLU A 173 -18.37 -10.64 -11.28
N LEU A 174 -18.63 -11.75 -10.59
CA LEU A 174 -17.90 -13.00 -10.77
C LEU A 174 -18.28 -13.67 -12.10
N LYS A 175 -17.30 -14.02 -12.93
CA LYS A 175 -17.47 -14.64 -14.24
C LYS A 175 -16.43 -15.75 -14.47
N ASP A 176 -16.75 -16.66 -15.38
CA ASP A 176 -15.75 -17.57 -15.95
C ASP A 176 -14.76 -16.78 -16.81
N ALA A 177 -13.47 -17.10 -16.70
CA ALA A 177 -12.41 -16.38 -17.40
C ALA A 177 -12.55 -16.48 -18.93
N GLY A 178 -12.92 -17.66 -19.46
CA GLY A 178 -13.10 -17.87 -20.89
C GLY A 178 -14.23 -17.02 -21.45
N ASP A 179 -15.37 -16.98 -20.75
CA ASP A 179 -16.51 -16.14 -21.13
C ASP A 179 -16.16 -14.64 -21.10
N ALA A 180 -15.42 -14.20 -20.07
CA ALA A 180 -14.99 -12.81 -19.94
C ALA A 180 -14.02 -12.38 -21.04
N LEU A 181 -13.04 -13.24 -21.39
CA LEU A 181 -12.11 -12.99 -22.50
C LEU A 181 -12.84 -12.92 -23.84
N ALA A 182 -13.75 -13.87 -24.10
CA ALA A 182 -14.55 -13.89 -25.32
C ALA A 182 -15.41 -12.63 -25.46
N ALA A 183 -16.05 -12.19 -24.37
CA ALA A 183 -16.85 -10.96 -24.34
C ALA A 183 -16.01 -9.69 -24.62
N ALA A 184 -14.72 -9.70 -24.26
CA ALA A 184 -13.78 -8.63 -24.55
C ALA A 184 -13.07 -8.75 -25.92
N GLY A 185 -13.36 -9.80 -26.70
CA GLY A 185 -12.69 -10.07 -27.98
C GLY A 185 -11.22 -10.45 -27.83
N ILE A 186 -10.86 -11.07 -26.70
CA ILE A 186 -9.50 -11.52 -26.38
C ILE A 186 -9.44 -13.03 -26.56
N GLU A 187 -8.54 -13.51 -27.42
CA GLU A 187 -8.29 -14.93 -27.60
C GLU A 187 -7.45 -15.48 -26.43
N PRO A 188 -7.81 -16.64 -25.84
CA PRO A 188 -7.01 -17.27 -24.80
C PRO A 188 -5.60 -17.63 -25.25
N LEU A 189 -4.62 -17.46 -24.35
CA LEU A 189 -3.22 -17.76 -24.64
C LEU A 189 -2.98 -19.27 -24.77
N GLN A 190 -2.18 -19.64 -25.77
CA GLN A 190 -1.62 -20.99 -25.89
C GLN A 190 -0.13 -20.94 -25.59
N LEU A 191 0.27 -21.36 -24.38
CA LEU A 191 1.65 -21.20 -23.90
C LEU A 191 2.67 -22.03 -24.71
N ARG A 192 3.84 -21.43 -24.91
CA ARG A 192 5.04 -22.05 -25.49
C ARG A 192 6.18 -22.09 -24.47
N GLU A 193 7.30 -22.69 -24.86
CA GLU A 193 8.50 -22.85 -24.04
C GLU A 193 8.84 -21.57 -23.27
N LYS A 194 9.17 -21.74 -21.98
CA LYS A 194 9.47 -20.71 -20.98
C LYS A 194 8.28 -19.86 -20.51
N GLU A 195 7.20 -19.73 -21.29
CA GLU A 195 6.14 -18.75 -20.99
C GLU A 195 5.40 -19.05 -19.69
N GLY A 196 5.08 -20.31 -19.39
CA GLY A 196 4.40 -20.67 -18.14
C GLY A 196 5.19 -20.24 -16.91
N LEU A 197 6.51 -20.45 -16.92
CA LEU A 197 7.38 -20.03 -15.83
C LEU A 197 7.54 -18.51 -15.78
N ALA A 198 7.75 -17.87 -16.92
CA ALA A 198 7.91 -16.42 -17.03
C ALA A 198 6.68 -15.64 -16.55
N LEU A 199 5.49 -16.25 -16.61
CA LEU A 199 4.25 -15.67 -16.10
C LEU A 199 4.09 -15.77 -14.59
N ILE A 200 4.73 -16.75 -13.93
CA ILE A 200 4.48 -17.04 -12.52
C ILE A 200 5.66 -16.75 -11.59
N ASN A 201 6.82 -16.40 -12.14
CA ASN A 201 8.05 -16.22 -11.39
C ASN A 201 8.43 -14.74 -11.27
N GLY A 202 7.99 -14.08 -10.20
CA GLY A 202 8.30 -12.67 -9.93
C GLY A 202 7.79 -12.17 -8.57
N THR A 203 8.28 -11.03 -8.10
CA THR A 203 7.90 -10.38 -6.82
C THR A 203 6.75 -9.38 -6.98
N ASP A 204 6.03 -9.47 -8.10
CA ASP A 204 5.09 -8.46 -8.59
C ASP A 204 3.94 -8.17 -7.61
N GLY A 205 3.45 -9.19 -6.90
CA GLY A 205 2.33 -9.08 -5.98
C GLY A 205 2.67 -8.37 -4.67
N MET A 206 3.81 -8.71 -4.07
CA MET A 206 4.31 -8.00 -2.88
C MET A 206 4.78 -6.57 -3.23
N LEU A 207 5.38 -6.36 -4.42
CA LEU A 207 5.79 -5.04 -4.89
C LEU A 207 4.57 -4.13 -5.14
N GLY A 208 3.54 -4.64 -5.82
CA GLY A 208 2.32 -3.87 -6.08
C GLY A 208 1.67 -3.40 -4.78
N GLN A 209 1.60 -4.27 -3.77
CA GLN A 209 1.08 -3.90 -2.45
C GLN A 209 1.98 -2.88 -1.72
N LEU A 210 3.31 -2.96 -1.86
CA LEU A 210 4.22 -1.95 -1.33
C LEU A 210 3.98 -0.58 -1.98
N CYS A 211 3.86 -0.52 -3.31
CA CYS A 211 3.56 0.72 -4.04
C CYS A 211 2.25 1.35 -3.55
N LEU A 212 1.18 0.56 -3.46
CA LEU A 212 -0.12 1.04 -2.99
C LEU A 212 -0.06 1.51 -1.53
N ALA A 213 0.62 0.76 -0.66
CA ALA A 213 0.78 1.13 0.75
C ALA A 213 1.60 2.42 0.91
N ILE A 214 2.67 2.61 0.13
CA ILE A 214 3.46 3.85 0.15
C ILE A 214 2.58 5.06 -0.18
N THR A 215 1.73 4.95 -1.21
CA THR A 215 0.80 6.02 -1.60
C THR A 215 -0.16 6.36 -0.47
N ASP A 216 -0.78 5.36 0.16
CA ASP A 216 -1.72 5.59 1.27
C ASP A 216 -1.02 6.18 2.50
N LEU A 217 0.19 5.71 2.80
CA LEU A 217 0.96 6.14 3.95
C LEU A 217 1.52 7.56 3.80
N ARG A 218 1.83 8.03 2.57
CA ARG A 218 2.15 9.45 2.31
C ARG A 218 0.97 10.35 2.68
N ALA A 219 -0.25 9.99 2.30
CA ALA A 219 -1.46 10.72 2.67
C ALA A 219 -1.75 10.62 4.19
N ALA A 220 -1.60 9.42 4.77
CA ALA A 220 -1.80 9.22 6.21
C ALA A 220 -0.80 10.03 7.05
N ALA A 221 0.43 10.24 6.57
CA ALA A 221 1.42 11.07 7.24
C ALA A 221 0.96 12.53 7.35
N LYS A 222 0.47 13.13 6.25
CA LYS A 222 -0.12 14.48 6.26
C LYS A 222 -1.33 14.54 7.20
N THR A 223 -2.18 13.51 7.15
CA THR A 223 -3.35 13.39 8.04
C THR A 223 -2.94 13.31 9.52
N ALA A 224 -1.83 12.65 9.85
CA ALA A 224 -1.30 12.57 11.20
C ALA A 224 -0.79 13.92 11.72
N ASP A 225 -0.19 14.74 10.85
CA ASP A 225 0.22 16.10 11.19
C ASP A 225 -1.00 17.00 11.43
N ILE A 226 -2.03 16.90 10.58
CA ILE A 226 -3.33 17.59 10.74
C ILE A 226 -3.98 17.20 12.08
N ALA A 227 -4.08 15.90 12.36
CA ALA A 227 -4.67 15.40 13.60
C ALA A 227 -3.88 15.89 14.83
N THR A 228 -2.54 15.94 14.73
CA THR A 228 -1.68 16.48 15.78
C THR A 228 -1.93 17.98 16.00
N ALA A 229 -2.04 18.77 14.93
CA ALA A 229 -2.36 20.20 15.02
C ALA A 229 -3.71 20.45 15.70
N MET A 230 -4.75 19.70 15.30
CA MET A 230 -6.06 19.73 15.97
C MET A 230 -5.96 19.32 17.45
N THR A 231 -5.13 18.31 17.76
CA THR A 231 -4.88 17.93 19.15
C THR A 231 -4.23 19.06 19.96
N VAL A 232 -3.20 19.72 19.41
CA VAL A 232 -2.52 20.84 20.07
C VAL A 232 -3.54 21.93 20.38
N GLU A 233 -4.37 22.30 19.41
CA GLU A 233 -5.37 23.34 19.58
C GLU A 233 -6.48 22.94 20.58
N GLY A 234 -7.11 21.78 20.41
CA GLY A 234 -8.19 21.34 21.28
C GLY A 234 -7.75 21.11 22.73
N LEU A 235 -6.50 20.71 22.95
CA LEU A 235 -5.91 20.56 24.28
C LEU A 235 -5.33 21.86 24.83
N LEU A 236 -5.42 23.01 24.13
CA LEU A 236 -4.81 24.27 24.54
C LEU A 236 -3.29 24.15 24.78
N GLY A 237 -2.60 23.46 23.87
CA GLY A 237 -1.17 23.15 23.91
C GLY A 237 -0.28 24.32 23.47
N THR A 238 0.99 24.02 23.22
CA THR A 238 1.97 25.01 22.77
C THR A 238 2.63 24.62 21.45
N LEU A 239 2.74 25.59 20.54
CA LEU A 239 3.41 25.42 19.25
C LEU A 239 4.94 25.57 19.32
N VAL A 240 5.48 26.04 20.46
CA VAL A 240 6.91 26.36 20.62
C VAL A 240 7.82 25.17 20.30
N VAL A 241 7.36 23.95 20.58
CA VAL A 241 8.15 22.71 20.39
C VAL A 241 8.27 22.28 18.92
N PHE A 242 7.55 22.95 18.02
CA PHE A 242 7.56 22.71 16.58
C PHE A 242 8.40 23.74 15.82
N ALA A 243 8.99 24.72 16.51
CA ALA A 243 9.80 25.76 15.88
C ALA A 243 10.92 25.19 14.99
N ASP A 244 11.15 25.83 13.86
CA ASP A 244 12.08 25.38 12.82
C ASP A 244 13.52 25.32 13.33
N ASP A 245 13.98 26.35 14.04
CA ASP A 245 15.32 26.41 14.63
C ASP A 245 15.56 25.26 15.64
N LEU A 246 14.53 24.88 16.41
CA LEU A 246 14.57 23.73 17.30
C LEU A 246 14.65 22.42 16.53
N GLN A 247 13.90 22.25 15.43
CA GLN A 247 13.99 21.03 14.63
C GLN A 247 15.35 20.87 13.96
N GLN A 248 15.97 21.98 13.54
CA GLN A 248 17.31 21.98 12.94
C GLN A 248 18.39 21.44 13.90
N LEU A 249 18.17 21.49 15.22
CA LEU A 249 19.10 20.89 16.20
C LEU A 249 19.17 19.36 16.11
N ARG A 250 18.15 18.71 15.54
CA ARG A 250 18.12 17.27 15.26
C ARG A 250 17.60 17.04 13.84
N PRO A 251 18.48 17.08 12.81
CA PRO A 251 18.10 17.30 11.41
C PRO A 251 17.62 16.02 10.70
N HIS A 252 16.61 15.34 11.26
CA HIS A 252 15.83 14.33 10.54
C HIS A 252 14.85 15.03 9.58
N PRO A 253 14.91 14.80 8.25
CA PRO A 253 14.05 15.49 7.29
C PRO A 253 12.56 15.33 7.60
N GLY A 254 12.11 14.08 7.85
CA GLY A 254 10.71 13.84 8.19
C GLY A 254 10.27 14.55 9.47
N GLN A 255 11.17 14.75 10.44
CA GLN A 255 10.86 15.48 11.67
C GLN A 255 10.62 16.96 11.39
N ALA A 256 11.46 17.56 10.54
CA ALA A 256 11.29 18.96 10.13
C ALA A 256 10.00 19.15 9.33
N ASP A 257 9.66 18.20 8.44
CA ASP A 257 8.45 18.27 7.63
C ASP A 257 7.18 18.12 8.48
N ALA A 258 7.15 17.17 9.40
CA ALA A 258 6.03 17.01 10.33
C ALA A 258 5.82 18.27 11.19
N ALA A 259 6.89 18.83 11.77
CA ALA A 259 6.79 20.04 12.58
C ALA A 259 6.31 21.25 11.77
N ALA A 260 6.81 21.41 10.54
CA ALA A 260 6.40 22.49 9.65
C ALA A 260 4.91 22.37 9.29
N ASN A 261 4.42 21.18 8.98
CA ASN A 261 3.00 20.92 8.72
C ASN A 261 2.15 21.25 9.95
N ILE A 262 2.53 20.78 11.14
CA ILE A 262 1.78 21.05 12.37
C ILE A 262 1.68 22.56 12.65
N LEU A 263 2.78 23.30 12.48
CA LEU A 263 2.78 24.75 12.61
C LEU A 263 1.85 25.41 11.59
N GLN A 264 1.98 25.07 10.31
CA GLN A 264 1.18 25.64 9.23
C GLN A 264 -0.33 25.42 9.46
N VAL A 265 -0.74 24.25 9.95
CA VAL A 265 -2.15 23.92 10.20
C VAL A 265 -2.72 24.67 11.41
N ALA A 266 -1.93 24.84 12.48
CA ALA A 266 -2.36 25.45 13.73
C ALA A 266 -2.03 26.96 13.87
N GLU A 267 -1.44 27.58 12.84
CA GLU A 267 -1.04 28.98 12.87
C GLU A 267 -2.26 29.92 12.98
N GLY A 268 -2.15 30.94 13.83
CA GLY A 268 -3.17 31.98 13.98
C GLY A 268 -4.40 31.57 14.79
N SER A 269 -4.32 30.51 15.60
CA SER A 269 -5.39 30.10 16.51
C SER A 269 -5.66 31.14 17.62
N GLU A 270 -6.85 31.72 17.64
CA GLU A 270 -7.30 32.57 18.76
C GLU A 270 -7.48 31.76 20.05
N ILE A 271 -7.85 30.47 19.91
CA ILE A 271 -8.00 29.52 21.01
C ILE A 271 -6.66 29.34 21.76
N LEU A 272 -5.57 29.11 21.03
CA LEU A 272 -4.23 28.97 21.60
C LEU A 272 -3.70 30.28 22.17
N GLU A 273 -3.97 31.41 21.50
CA GLU A 273 -3.58 32.74 21.97
C GLU A 273 -4.24 33.05 23.33
N ALA A 274 -5.55 32.83 23.45
CA ALA A 274 -6.30 33.06 24.68
C ALA A 274 -5.83 32.15 25.84
N ALA A 275 -5.42 30.92 25.54
CA ALA A 275 -4.96 29.96 26.54
C ALA A 275 -3.48 30.12 26.96
N LEU A 276 -2.68 30.90 26.23
CA LEU A 276 -1.23 30.95 26.39
C LEU A 276 -0.79 31.35 27.82
N GLU A 277 -1.43 32.35 28.41
CA GLU A 277 -1.06 32.81 29.75
C GLU A 277 -1.44 31.79 30.83
N GLU A 278 -2.56 31.09 30.67
CA GLU A 278 -2.96 30.01 31.58
C GLU A 278 -2.04 28.79 31.43
N PHE A 279 -1.62 28.47 30.20
CA PHE A 279 -0.63 27.45 29.92
C PHE A 279 0.67 27.75 30.67
N LYS A 280 1.25 28.96 30.53
CA LYS A 280 2.51 29.33 31.19
C LYS A 280 2.43 29.29 32.73
N LYS A 281 1.26 29.53 33.32
CA LYS A 281 1.06 29.50 34.78
C LYS A 281 1.03 28.09 35.33
N ASN A 282 0.41 27.15 34.62
CA ASN A 282 0.12 25.81 35.16
C ASN A 282 0.91 24.69 34.50
N GLN A 283 1.52 24.95 33.34
CA GLN A 283 2.21 23.97 32.52
C GLN A 283 3.57 24.49 32.09
N VAL A 284 4.55 23.60 32.04
CA VAL A 284 5.87 23.90 31.45
C VAL A 284 5.97 23.27 30.06
N GLN A 285 5.34 22.12 29.85
CA GLN A 285 5.45 21.32 28.64
C GLN A 285 4.17 20.55 28.39
N ASP A 286 3.85 20.31 27.11
CA ASP A 286 2.91 19.27 26.74
C ASP A 286 3.47 17.87 26.98
N ALA A 287 2.57 16.90 27.11
CA ALA A 287 2.93 15.49 27.21
C ALA A 287 3.50 14.95 25.90
N TYR A 288 4.21 13.82 25.99
CA TYR A 288 4.98 13.29 24.86
C TYR A 288 4.13 12.94 23.64
N SER A 289 2.89 12.49 23.81
CA SER A 289 2.03 12.17 22.65
C SER A 289 1.74 13.37 21.75
N VAL A 290 1.85 14.59 22.30
CA VAL A 290 1.72 15.87 21.57
C VAL A 290 3.10 16.40 21.22
N ARG A 291 3.98 16.56 22.22
CA ARG A 291 5.28 17.21 22.05
C ARG A 291 6.29 16.42 21.23
N CYS A 292 6.23 15.09 21.30
CA CYS A 292 7.12 14.20 20.54
C CYS A 292 6.53 13.77 19.19
N ALA A 293 5.40 14.35 18.77
CA ALA A 293 4.73 13.98 17.53
C ALA A 293 5.61 14.16 16.28
N PRO A 294 6.40 15.26 16.11
CA PRO A 294 7.29 15.39 14.96
C PRO A 294 8.38 14.32 14.92
N GLN A 295 8.89 13.90 16.08
CA GLN A 295 9.93 12.87 16.13
C GLN A 295 9.39 11.51 15.71
N VAL A 296 8.15 11.17 16.08
CA VAL A 296 7.51 9.90 15.72
C VAL A 296 7.01 9.93 14.28
N ALA A 297 6.25 10.95 13.88
CA ALA A 297 5.81 11.12 12.49
C ALA A 297 7.00 11.28 11.53
N GLY A 298 8.06 11.95 11.97
CA GLY A 298 9.28 12.08 11.20
C GLY A 298 10.05 10.78 11.00
N GLY A 299 10.19 9.96 12.05
CA GLY A 299 10.79 8.62 11.92
C GLY A 299 9.98 7.71 10.99
N PHE A 300 8.65 7.84 11.01
CA PHE A 300 7.76 7.20 10.05
C PHE A 300 8.03 7.66 8.61
N ARG A 301 8.12 8.98 8.36
CA ARG A 301 8.41 9.56 7.04
C ARG A 301 9.78 9.15 6.50
N ASP A 302 10.81 9.17 7.34
CA ASP A 302 12.17 8.74 6.96
C ASP A 302 12.18 7.25 6.58
N THR A 303 11.42 6.41 7.30
CA THR A 303 11.23 4.99 6.97
C THR A 303 10.48 4.81 5.64
N LEU A 304 9.41 5.59 5.44
CA LEU A 304 8.65 5.62 4.18
C LEU A 304 9.55 5.97 2.99
N ALA A 305 10.39 7.00 3.12
CA ALA A 305 11.35 7.40 2.10
C ALA A 305 12.36 6.28 1.78
N HIS A 306 12.86 5.57 2.79
CA HIS A 306 13.71 4.40 2.59
C HIS A 306 12.99 3.30 1.79
N THR A 307 11.75 2.97 2.18
CA THR A 307 10.98 1.91 1.50
C THR A 307 10.57 2.27 0.08
N ALA A 308 10.33 3.56 -0.21
CA ALA A 308 10.11 4.05 -1.56
C ALA A 308 11.34 3.82 -2.45
N GLN A 309 12.55 4.04 -1.96
CA GLN A 309 13.78 3.72 -2.71
C GLN A 309 13.93 2.22 -2.99
N VAL A 310 13.47 1.36 -2.07
CA VAL A 310 13.46 -0.09 -2.31
C VAL A 310 12.45 -0.43 -3.41
N ALA A 311 11.24 0.13 -3.35
CA ALA A 311 10.22 -0.07 -4.38
C ALA A 311 10.69 0.42 -5.76
N GLU A 312 11.31 1.61 -5.86
CA GLU A 312 11.87 2.16 -7.10
C GLU A 312 12.92 1.24 -7.73
N ARG A 313 13.77 0.61 -6.90
CA ARG A 313 14.77 -0.35 -7.39
C ARG A 313 14.13 -1.64 -7.88
N GLU A 314 13.13 -2.14 -7.17
CA GLU A 314 12.41 -3.36 -7.57
C GLU A 314 11.57 -3.13 -8.83
N LEU A 315 10.94 -1.95 -8.99
CA LEU A 315 10.23 -1.52 -10.19
C LEU A 315 11.14 -1.46 -11.43
N ALA A 316 12.43 -1.19 -11.24
CA ALA A 316 13.43 -1.19 -12.29
C ALA A 316 14.07 -2.57 -12.55
N ALA A 317 13.73 -3.59 -11.76
CA ALA A 317 14.31 -4.91 -11.86
C ALA A 317 13.59 -5.81 -12.88
N ALA A 318 14.34 -6.69 -13.53
CA ALA A 318 13.78 -7.78 -14.32
C ALA A 318 13.75 -9.06 -13.46
N VAL A 319 12.68 -9.24 -12.70
CA VAL A 319 12.53 -10.35 -11.75
C VAL A 319 11.88 -11.56 -12.44
N ASP A 320 12.71 -12.53 -12.81
CA ASP A 320 12.32 -13.82 -13.40
C ASP A 320 13.46 -14.85 -13.18
N ASN A 321 13.19 -16.12 -13.46
CA ASN A 321 14.22 -17.14 -13.59
C ASN A 321 13.78 -18.30 -14.50
N PRO A 322 14.67 -18.76 -15.40
CA PRO A 322 15.95 -18.13 -15.76
C PRO A 322 15.72 -16.84 -16.55
N VAL A 323 16.67 -15.92 -16.52
CA VAL A 323 16.62 -14.67 -17.30
C VAL A 323 17.46 -14.77 -18.55
N VAL A 324 17.10 -13.99 -19.57
CA VAL A 324 17.98 -13.69 -20.71
C VAL A 324 18.83 -12.48 -20.35
N THR A 325 20.14 -12.65 -20.24
CA THR A 325 21.09 -11.57 -19.95
C THR A 325 21.26 -10.65 -21.16
N LYS A 326 21.84 -9.46 -20.95
CA LYS A 326 22.05 -8.47 -22.02
C LYS A 326 22.92 -8.97 -23.18
N ASP A 327 23.74 -9.98 -22.95
CA ASP A 327 24.56 -10.65 -23.96
C ASP A 327 23.91 -11.94 -24.53
N GLY A 328 22.61 -12.16 -24.26
CA GLY A 328 21.81 -13.24 -24.86
C GLY A 328 21.99 -14.62 -24.22
N ARG A 329 22.65 -14.73 -23.06
CA ARG A 329 22.75 -15.99 -22.32
C ARG A 329 21.49 -16.22 -21.49
N VAL A 330 21.08 -17.48 -21.36
CA VAL A 330 20.02 -17.86 -20.40
C VAL A 330 20.68 -18.31 -19.11
N VAL A 331 20.42 -17.57 -18.03
CA VAL A 331 21.11 -17.77 -16.74
C VAL A 331 20.09 -17.98 -15.62
N SER A 332 20.24 -19.11 -14.92
CA SER A 332 19.53 -19.35 -13.68
C SER A 332 20.11 -18.47 -12.56
N ASN A 333 19.25 -17.82 -11.78
CA ASN A 333 19.62 -16.89 -10.72
C ASN A 333 18.60 -16.97 -9.56
N GLY A 334 18.69 -16.06 -8.58
CA GLY A 334 17.78 -15.99 -7.42
C GLY A 334 17.06 -14.64 -7.26
N ASN A 335 16.95 -13.84 -8.32
CA ASN A 335 16.33 -12.50 -8.28
C ASN A 335 14.87 -12.53 -7.83
N PHE A 336 14.17 -13.66 -8.03
CA PHE A 336 12.80 -13.90 -7.57
C PHE A 336 12.63 -13.98 -6.05
N HIS A 337 13.73 -13.93 -5.27
CA HIS A 337 13.67 -13.93 -3.82
C HIS A 337 13.38 -12.52 -3.29
N GLY A 338 12.14 -12.29 -2.83
CA GLY A 338 11.63 -10.96 -2.45
C GLY A 338 12.11 -10.42 -1.10
N ALA A 339 13.30 -10.79 -0.62
CA ALA A 339 13.78 -10.35 0.69
C ALA A 339 13.84 -8.81 0.86
N PRO A 340 14.36 -8.03 -0.12
CA PRO A 340 14.39 -6.57 0.00
C PRO A 340 13.00 -5.96 0.18
N VAL A 341 12.02 -6.45 -0.59
CA VAL A 341 10.63 -5.99 -0.53
C VAL A 341 9.96 -6.42 0.77
N ALA A 342 10.18 -7.65 1.22
CA ALA A 342 9.65 -8.16 2.49
C ALA A 342 10.11 -7.33 3.69
N TYR A 343 11.39 -6.94 3.73
CA TYR A 343 11.93 -6.07 4.79
C TYR A 343 11.27 -4.69 4.78
N ALA A 344 11.14 -4.08 3.59
CA ALA A 344 10.49 -2.78 3.45
C ALA A 344 9.02 -2.82 3.94
N LEU A 345 8.27 -3.85 3.55
CA LEU A 345 6.89 -4.06 4.02
C LEU A 345 6.80 -4.18 5.55
N ASP A 346 7.73 -4.92 6.17
CA ASP A 346 7.78 -5.08 7.62
C ASP A 346 8.18 -3.82 8.36
N PHE A 347 9.14 -3.06 7.84
CA PHE A 347 9.53 -1.77 8.42
C PHE A 347 8.35 -0.81 8.45
N LEU A 348 7.58 -0.73 7.35
CA LEU A 348 6.35 0.07 7.29
C LEU A 348 5.30 -0.42 8.28
N ALA A 349 5.11 -1.73 8.43
CA ALA A 349 4.11 -2.26 9.38
C ALA A 349 4.44 -1.86 10.83
N ILE A 350 5.72 -1.85 11.20
CA ILE A 350 6.21 -1.45 12.52
C ILE A 350 5.93 0.04 12.77
N VAL A 351 6.39 0.93 11.88
CA VAL A 351 6.25 2.38 12.11
C VAL A 351 4.79 2.86 11.97
N THR A 352 3.98 2.17 11.16
CA THR A 352 2.53 2.41 11.05
C THR A 352 1.82 2.12 12.38
N ALA A 353 2.19 1.04 13.06
CA ALA A 353 1.67 0.70 14.39
C ALA A 353 2.10 1.70 15.47
N ASP A 354 3.33 2.21 15.41
CA ASP A 354 3.82 3.22 16.35
C ASP A 354 3.11 4.57 16.17
N LEU A 355 2.94 5.02 14.92
CA LEU A 355 2.21 6.25 14.59
C LEU A 355 0.73 6.18 15.04
N ALA A 356 0.08 5.03 14.85
CA ALA A 356 -1.27 4.80 15.37
C ALA A 356 -1.29 4.81 16.90
N SER A 357 -0.30 4.22 17.55
CA SER A 357 -0.20 4.20 19.01
C SER A 357 -0.08 5.61 19.60
N ILE A 358 0.74 6.50 19.02
CA ILE A 358 0.85 7.88 19.52
C ILE A 358 -0.42 8.72 19.26
N SER A 359 -1.11 8.47 18.15
CA SER A 359 -2.40 9.09 17.80
C SER A 359 -3.51 8.71 18.79
N GLU A 360 -3.63 7.44 19.12
CA GLU A 360 -4.60 6.98 20.12
C GLU A 360 -4.30 7.57 21.51
N ARG A 361 -3.02 7.73 21.89
CA ARG A 361 -2.64 8.44 23.13
C ARG A 361 -3.03 9.91 23.14
N ARG A 362 -3.17 10.58 21.98
CA ARG A 362 -3.70 11.95 21.89
C ARG A 362 -5.22 11.95 22.09
N THR A 363 -5.92 11.00 21.50
CA THR A 363 -7.37 10.80 21.72
C THR A 363 -7.67 10.56 23.20
N ASP A 364 -6.96 9.64 23.86
CA ASP A 364 -7.07 9.34 25.30
C ASP A 364 -6.97 10.59 26.19
N ARG A 365 -6.16 11.59 25.79
CA ARG A 365 -5.98 12.82 26.57
C ARG A 365 -7.19 13.73 26.56
N PHE A 366 -7.98 13.75 25.48
CA PHE A 366 -9.21 14.54 25.43
C PHE A 366 -10.27 14.02 26.39
N LEU A 367 -10.25 12.71 26.64
CA LEU A 367 -11.35 12.02 27.33
C LEU A 367 -11.22 12.04 28.86
N ASP A 368 -10.07 12.46 29.38
CA ASP A 368 -9.80 12.51 30.82
C ASP A 368 -9.74 13.96 31.34
N PRO A 369 -10.67 14.37 32.22
CA PRO A 369 -10.67 15.70 32.86
C PRO A 369 -9.38 16.08 33.56
N ALA A 370 -8.62 15.10 34.05
CA ALA A 370 -7.32 15.36 34.69
C ALA A 370 -6.26 15.83 33.68
N ARG A 371 -6.50 15.66 32.38
CA ARG A 371 -5.51 15.83 31.31
C ARG A 371 -5.99 16.69 30.13
N ASN A 372 -7.29 16.93 30.00
CA ASN A 372 -7.94 17.58 28.84
C ASN A 372 -8.12 19.11 28.96
N ARG A 373 -7.66 19.70 30.07
CA ARG A 373 -7.67 21.16 30.33
C ARG A 373 -9.07 21.78 30.30
N GLY A 374 -9.97 21.26 31.13
CA GLY A 374 -11.28 21.87 31.40
C GLY A 374 -12.41 21.41 30.47
N LEU A 375 -12.19 20.35 29.67
CA LEU A 375 -13.27 19.71 28.91
C LEU A 375 -14.00 18.69 29.79
N ASN A 376 -15.27 18.42 29.45
CA ASN A 376 -16.05 17.38 30.12
C ASN A 376 -15.41 16.00 29.99
N ALA A 377 -15.69 15.13 30.96
CA ALA A 377 -15.27 13.73 30.89
C ALA A 377 -15.79 13.09 29.59
N PHE A 378 -14.89 12.43 28.86
CA PHE A 378 -15.17 11.79 27.57
C PHE A 378 -15.75 12.71 26.48
N LEU A 379 -15.64 14.04 26.64
CA LEU A 379 -16.33 15.04 25.82
C LEU A 379 -17.87 14.87 25.78
N ALA A 380 -18.44 14.26 26.82
CA ALA A 380 -19.88 14.09 26.97
C ALA A 380 -20.58 15.44 27.22
N ASP A 381 -21.79 15.61 26.68
CA ASP A 381 -22.60 16.82 26.89
C ASP A 381 -23.13 16.87 28.34
N GLY A 382 -23.81 15.81 28.79
CA GLY A 382 -24.17 15.59 30.19
C GLY A 382 -23.45 14.38 30.80
N PRO A 383 -22.23 14.52 31.35
CA PRO A 383 -21.49 13.41 31.96
C PRO A 383 -22.31 12.64 33.00
N GLY A 384 -22.37 11.31 32.84
CA GLY A 384 -23.13 10.41 33.71
C GLY A 384 -24.50 10.00 33.14
N VAL A 385 -25.00 10.75 32.15
CA VAL A 385 -26.11 10.32 31.27
C VAL A 385 -25.56 10.00 29.88
N ASP A 386 -24.71 10.88 29.36
CA ASP A 386 -23.96 10.71 28.11
C ASP A 386 -22.56 10.13 28.39
N SER A 387 -22.08 9.33 27.45
CA SER A 387 -20.74 8.73 27.41
C SER A 387 -19.80 9.42 26.43
N GLY A 388 -20.30 10.28 25.55
CA GLY A 388 -19.52 11.01 24.56
C GLY A 388 -18.68 10.06 23.70
N HIS A 389 -17.37 10.32 23.62
CA HIS A 389 -16.43 9.56 22.80
C HIS A 389 -15.76 8.39 23.55
N MET A 390 -16.25 8.00 24.73
CA MET A 390 -15.68 6.91 25.53
C MET A 390 -15.48 5.63 24.71
N ILE A 391 -16.50 5.19 23.97
CA ILE A 391 -16.44 3.92 23.23
C ILE A 391 -15.78 4.08 21.85
N ALA A 392 -15.70 5.30 21.31
CA ALA A 392 -14.88 5.57 20.13
C ALA A 392 -13.40 5.24 20.42
N GLN A 393 -12.92 5.61 21.61
CA GLN A 393 -11.58 5.23 22.06
C GLN A 393 -11.40 3.72 22.19
N TYR A 394 -12.43 2.98 22.61
CA TYR A 394 -12.32 1.51 22.74
C TYR A 394 -12.08 0.86 21.38
N ALA A 395 -12.84 1.30 20.37
CA ALA A 395 -12.63 0.86 18.99
C ALA A 395 -11.21 1.20 18.51
N GLN A 396 -10.76 2.44 18.74
CA GLN A 396 -9.41 2.90 18.39
C GLN A 396 -8.31 2.09 19.09
N ALA A 397 -8.43 1.84 20.40
CA ALA A 397 -7.49 1.05 21.18
C ALA A 397 -7.44 -0.42 20.74
N GLY A 398 -8.60 -1.00 20.37
CA GLY A 398 -8.69 -2.34 19.79
C GLY A 398 -7.93 -2.44 18.46
N ILE A 399 -8.07 -1.44 17.59
CA ILE A 399 -7.34 -1.35 16.32
C ILE A 399 -5.83 -1.26 16.58
N VAL A 400 -5.37 -0.36 17.46
CA VAL A 400 -3.95 -0.23 17.79
C VAL A 400 -3.38 -1.53 18.37
N SER A 401 -4.16 -2.26 19.18
CA SER A 401 -3.76 -3.55 19.73
C SER A 401 -3.55 -4.61 18.64
N GLU A 402 -4.45 -4.68 17.65
CA GLU A 402 -4.28 -5.53 16.47
C GLU A 402 -3.03 -5.13 15.67
N MET A 403 -2.82 -3.84 15.43
CA MET A 403 -1.67 -3.33 14.66
C MET A 403 -0.33 -3.71 15.31
N LYS A 404 -0.24 -3.70 16.65
CA LYS A 404 0.95 -4.17 17.38
C LYS A 404 1.24 -5.65 17.13
N ARG A 405 0.21 -6.48 16.90
CA ARG A 405 0.40 -7.88 16.48
C ARG A 405 0.83 -7.98 15.02
N LEU A 406 0.26 -7.17 14.14
CA LEU A 406 0.63 -7.09 12.72
C LEU A 406 2.06 -6.55 12.49
N ALA A 407 2.61 -5.81 13.47
CA ALA A 407 3.98 -5.33 13.43
C ALA A 407 5.05 -6.43 13.62
N ASN A 408 4.68 -7.64 14.04
CA ASN A 408 5.63 -8.76 14.08
C ASN A 408 6.14 -9.06 12.66
N PRO A 409 7.46 -9.10 12.42
CA PRO A 409 8.00 -9.28 11.07
C PRO A 409 7.66 -10.65 10.50
N SER A 410 7.06 -10.67 9.30
CA SER A 410 6.91 -11.92 8.53
C SER A 410 8.21 -12.30 7.85
N SER A 411 9.04 -11.33 7.48
CA SER A 411 10.31 -11.51 6.80
C SER A 411 11.40 -12.15 7.66
N ALA A 412 11.16 -12.28 8.97
CA ALA A 412 12.04 -12.97 9.89
C ALA A 412 11.74 -14.48 9.97
N ASP A 413 10.67 -14.95 9.32
CA ASP A 413 10.27 -16.34 9.26
C ASP A 413 10.59 -16.95 7.89
N SER A 414 10.80 -18.27 7.87
CA SER A 414 11.00 -19.05 6.65
C SER A 414 10.70 -20.52 6.93
N ILE A 415 9.90 -21.14 6.05
CA ILE A 415 9.56 -22.57 6.13
C ILE A 415 10.10 -23.27 4.88
N PRO A 416 11.06 -24.20 5.00
CA PRO A 416 11.56 -24.99 3.89
C PRO A 416 10.44 -25.77 3.18
N SER A 417 10.41 -25.69 1.86
CA SER A 417 9.38 -26.32 1.03
C SER A 417 10.02 -27.11 -0.13
N SER A 418 9.18 -27.71 -0.98
CA SER A 418 9.62 -28.31 -2.25
C SER A 418 10.79 -29.30 -2.10
N ALA A 419 10.70 -30.18 -1.10
CA ALA A 419 11.73 -31.16 -0.75
C ALA A 419 13.13 -30.54 -0.50
N MET A 420 13.18 -29.40 0.20
CA MET A 420 14.39 -28.62 0.53
C MET A 420 15.04 -27.90 -0.67
N GLN A 421 14.37 -27.86 -1.83
CA GLN A 421 14.86 -27.03 -2.94
C GLN A 421 14.61 -25.54 -2.71
N GLU A 422 13.51 -25.22 -2.02
CA GLU A 422 13.17 -23.89 -1.52
C GLU A 422 13.39 -23.91 0.00
N ASP A 423 14.65 -23.91 0.42
CA ASP A 423 15.06 -24.05 1.82
C ASP A 423 15.08 -22.74 2.61
N HIS A 424 15.00 -21.59 1.93
CA HIS A 424 14.87 -20.28 2.51
C HIS A 424 13.95 -19.37 1.70
N VAL A 425 13.00 -18.70 2.36
CA VAL A 425 11.97 -17.89 1.72
C VAL A 425 11.84 -16.49 2.35
N SER A 426 11.17 -15.54 1.69
CA SER A 426 11.06 -14.15 2.18
C SER A 426 9.80 -13.84 2.97
N MET A 427 8.72 -14.61 2.77
CA MET A 427 7.38 -14.32 3.31
C MET A 427 6.84 -12.90 2.96
N GLY A 428 7.34 -12.30 1.88
CA GLY A 428 7.00 -10.93 1.49
C GLY A 428 5.51 -10.71 1.19
N TRP A 429 4.81 -11.71 0.64
CA TRP A 429 3.36 -11.62 0.44
C TRP A 429 2.60 -11.48 1.77
N SER A 430 2.95 -12.27 2.78
CA SER A 430 2.36 -12.17 4.13
C SER A 430 2.69 -10.82 4.79
N ALA A 431 3.93 -10.32 4.59
CA ALA A 431 4.31 -8.98 5.03
C ALA A 431 3.45 -7.88 4.37
N ALA A 432 3.11 -8.05 3.09
CA ALA A 432 2.23 -7.14 2.37
C ALA A 432 0.80 -7.18 2.90
N ARG A 433 0.22 -8.36 3.10
CA ARG A 433 -1.16 -8.52 3.62
C ARG A 433 -1.33 -7.85 4.99
N LYS A 434 -0.39 -8.08 5.91
CA LYS A 434 -0.46 -7.46 7.24
C LYS A 434 -0.24 -5.94 7.19
N LEU A 435 0.64 -5.43 6.32
CA LEU A 435 0.82 -3.99 6.14
C LEU A 435 -0.47 -3.36 5.61
N ARG A 436 -1.10 -3.93 4.58
CA ARG A 436 -2.35 -3.43 4.01
C ARG A 436 -3.47 -3.30 5.06
N LYS A 437 -3.58 -4.29 5.95
CA LYS A 437 -4.50 -4.22 7.11
C LYS A 437 -4.09 -3.14 8.11
N ALA A 438 -2.79 -2.93 8.34
CA ALA A 438 -2.30 -1.87 9.20
C ALA A 438 -2.53 -0.46 8.62
N VAL A 439 -2.47 -0.28 7.29
CA VAL A 439 -2.81 0.99 6.63
C VAL A 439 -4.26 1.39 6.91
N ASP A 440 -5.22 0.48 6.72
CA ASP A 440 -6.63 0.71 7.08
C ASP A 440 -6.79 1.04 8.57
N GLY A 441 -6.08 0.31 9.43
CA GLY A 441 -6.04 0.56 10.87
C GLY A 441 -5.56 1.97 11.23
N LEU A 442 -4.45 2.44 10.62
CA LEU A 442 -3.94 3.79 10.85
C LEU A 442 -4.95 4.86 10.42
N GLN A 443 -5.54 4.73 9.23
CA GLN A 443 -6.53 5.68 8.73
C GLN A 443 -7.75 5.77 9.66
N ARG A 444 -8.21 4.64 10.22
CA ARG A 444 -9.28 4.59 11.21
C ARG A 444 -8.89 5.23 12.54
N VAL A 445 -7.67 4.99 13.01
CA VAL A 445 -7.15 5.60 14.23
C VAL A 445 -7.06 7.11 14.10
N LEU A 446 -6.54 7.62 12.98
CA LEU A 446 -6.48 9.05 12.69
C LEU A 446 -7.88 9.67 12.56
N ALA A 447 -8.82 8.99 11.93
CA ALA A 447 -10.21 9.45 11.82
C ALA A 447 -10.86 9.64 13.21
N VAL A 448 -10.68 8.69 14.13
CA VAL A 448 -11.20 8.82 15.50
C VAL A 448 -10.52 9.95 16.27
N GLU A 449 -9.21 10.16 16.08
CA GLU A 449 -8.51 11.30 16.67
C GLU A 449 -9.07 12.63 16.15
N ILE A 450 -9.22 12.77 14.84
CA ILE A 450 -9.76 13.97 14.17
C ILE A 450 -11.17 14.25 14.63
N LEU A 451 -12.05 13.23 14.66
CA LEU A 451 -13.43 13.36 15.13
C LEU A 451 -13.48 13.86 16.59
N THR A 452 -12.60 13.32 17.44
CA THR A 452 -12.50 13.70 18.86
C THR A 452 -11.93 15.11 19.03
N ALA A 453 -10.89 15.46 18.29
CA ALA A 453 -10.28 16.78 18.33
C ALA A 453 -11.23 17.86 17.80
N ALA A 454 -11.97 17.58 16.72
CA ALA A 454 -13.00 18.49 16.19
C ALA A 454 -14.06 18.80 17.24
N ARG A 455 -14.60 17.76 17.91
CA ARG A 455 -15.56 17.94 19.01
C ARG A 455 -14.97 18.75 20.16
N ALA A 456 -13.71 18.53 20.51
CA ALA A 456 -13.05 19.28 21.57
C ALA A 456 -12.85 20.75 21.21
N ILE A 457 -12.46 21.05 19.97
CA ILE A 457 -12.26 22.42 19.48
C ILE A 457 -13.60 23.16 19.45
N ASP A 458 -14.70 22.54 19.00
CA ASP A 458 -16.03 23.16 18.98
C ASP A 458 -16.55 23.57 20.38
N ILE A 459 -16.03 22.95 21.45
CA ILE A 459 -16.38 23.27 22.85
C ILE A 459 -15.53 24.45 23.37
N ARG A 460 -14.41 24.78 22.73
CA ARG A 460 -13.56 25.91 23.13
C ARG A 460 -14.16 27.25 22.71
N GLU A 461 -13.82 28.29 23.46
CA GLU A 461 -14.11 29.66 23.06
C GLU A 461 -12.99 30.21 22.17
N GLY A 462 -13.36 30.93 21.11
CA GLY A 462 -12.43 31.54 20.14
C GLY A 462 -12.50 30.90 18.77
N THR A 463 -11.92 31.57 17.77
CA THR A 463 -11.85 31.06 16.40
C THR A 463 -10.70 30.06 16.26
N PRO A 464 -10.92 28.86 15.68
CA PRO A 464 -9.84 27.94 15.44
C PRO A 464 -8.85 28.46 14.39
N ALA A 465 -7.64 27.89 14.35
CA ALA A 465 -6.69 28.14 13.27
C ALA A 465 -7.30 27.81 11.90
N LYS A 466 -6.81 28.45 10.83
CA LYS A 466 -7.39 28.26 9.50
C LYS A 466 -7.37 26.80 9.03
N GLY A 467 -6.27 26.09 9.29
CA GLY A 467 -6.13 24.70 8.88
C GLY A 467 -7.07 23.76 9.66
N THR A 468 -7.09 23.85 10.98
CA THR A 468 -7.99 23.03 11.82
C THR A 468 -9.46 23.40 11.61
N GLY A 469 -9.77 24.69 11.43
CA GLY A 469 -11.10 25.19 11.07
C GLY A 469 -11.59 24.60 9.76
N ALA A 470 -10.75 24.54 8.72
CA ALA A 470 -11.11 23.92 7.44
C ALA A 470 -11.46 22.42 7.58
N VAL A 471 -10.76 21.69 8.46
CA VAL A 471 -11.10 20.29 8.76
C VAL A 471 -12.46 20.19 9.44
N ILE A 472 -12.73 21.05 10.44
CA ILE A 472 -14.01 21.08 11.15
C ILE A 472 -15.14 21.42 10.18
N GLU A 473 -15.00 22.46 9.38
CA GLU A 473 -15.97 22.83 8.34
C GLU A 473 -16.26 21.67 7.40
N LYS A 474 -15.21 20.97 6.95
CA LYS A 474 -15.36 19.80 6.08
C LYS A 474 -16.10 18.65 6.75
N LEU A 475 -15.83 18.37 8.02
CA LEU A 475 -16.55 17.36 8.80
C LEU A 475 -18.03 17.75 8.96
N ARG A 476 -18.32 19.02 9.23
CA ARG A 476 -19.68 19.51 9.52
C ARG A 476 -20.61 19.45 8.30
N GLU A 477 -20.09 19.19 7.10
CA GLU A 477 -20.91 18.85 5.93
C GLU A 477 -21.71 17.54 6.12
N THR A 478 -21.18 16.56 6.86
CA THR A 478 -21.78 15.22 7.00
C THR A 478 -21.76 14.64 8.42
N VAL A 479 -21.02 15.26 9.35
CA VAL A 479 -20.85 14.82 10.74
C VAL A 479 -21.27 15.93 11.70
N GLU A 480 -22.20 15.63 12.61
CA GLU A 480 -22.74 16.61 13.55
C GLU A 480 -21.73 17.06 14.63
N GLY A 481 -21.92 18.28 15.15
CA GLY A 481 -21.11 18.85 16.23
C GLY A 481 -21.38 18.28 17.63
N PRO A 482 -20.87 18.95 18.68
CA PRO A 482 -21.15 18.61 20.07
C PRO A 482 -22.65 18.55 20.38
N GLY A 483 -23.01 17.68 21.32
CA GLY A 483 -24.40 17.42 21.74
C GLY A 483 -24.52 16.08 22.48
N VAL A 484 -25.74 15.72 22.88
CA VAL A 484 -26.06 14.46 23.58
C VAL A 484 -25.65 13.22 22.78
N ASP A 485 -25.57 12.06 23.45
CA ASP A 485 -25.16 10.81 22.81
C ASP A 485 -26.08 10.42 21.64
N ARG A 486 -25.45 9.94 20.57
CA ARG A 486 -26.12 9.41 19.37
C ARG A 486 -25.33 8.24 18.79
N TYR A 487 -25.91 7.57 17.80
CA TYR A 487 -25.26 6.44 17.13
C TYR A 487 -23.99 6.91 16.41
N LEU A 488 -22.83 6.69 17.03
CA LEU A 488 -21.54 7.28 16.62
C LEU A 488 -20.85 6.56 15.45
N SER A 489 -21.16 5.28 15.21
CA SER A 489 -20.47 4.47 14.18
C SER A 489 -20.54 5.07 12.77
N PRO A 490 -21.67 5.61 12.29
CA PRO A 490 -21.73 6.26 10.98
C PRO A 490 -20.82 7.48 10.87
N GLU A 491 -20.65 8.26 11.93
CA GLU A 491 -19.75 9.43 11.96
C GLU A 491 -18.28 9.02 11.90
N ILE A 492 -17.93 7.91 12.57
CA ILE A 492 -16.59 7.32 12.47
C ILE A 492 -16.33 6.85 11.04
N GLU A 493 -17.21 6.04 10.45
CA GLU A 493 -17.00 5.54 9.08
C GLU A 493 -16.99 6.66 8.04
N GLU A 494 -17.80 7.71 8.22
CA GLU A 494 -17.78 8.89 7.36
C GLU A 494 -16.46 9.67 7.49
N THR A 495 -15.94 9.83 8.71
CA THR A 495 -14.62 10.45 8.91
C THR A 495 -13.50 9.59 8.30
N VAL A 496 -13.61 8.25 8.39
CA VAL A 496 -12.69 7.31 7.72
C VAL A 496 -12.73 7.49 6.21
N ARG A 497 -13.92 7.64 5.62
CA ARG A 497 -14.09 7.91 4.19
C ARG A 497 -13.38 9.21 3.79
N LEU A 498 -13.60 10.29 4.53
CA LEU A 498 -12.95 11.59 4.27
C LEU A 498 -11.42 11.52 4.39
N VAL A 499 -10.88 10.74 5.34
CA VAL A 499 -9.44 10.47 5.45
C VAL A 499 -8.92 9.71 4.24
N LYS A 500 -9.60 8.62 3.84
CA LYS A 500 -9.18 7.77 2.71
C LYS A 500 -9.23 8.49 1.36
N GLU A 501 -10.20 9.37 1.17
CA GLU A 501 -10.34 10.17 -0.06
C GLU A 501 -9.36 11.35 -0.13
N GLY A 502 -8.64 11.64 0.97
CA GLY A 502 -7.78 12.81 1.08
C GLY A 502 -8.56 14.12 1.23
N ALA A 503 -9.88 14.08 1.46
CA ALA A 503 -10.74 15.26 1.50
C ALA A 503 -10.35 16.24 2.62
N LEU A 504 -9.84 15.73 3.74
CA LEU A 504 -9.36 16.58 4.84
C LEU A 504 -8.02 17.24 4.52
N ILE A 505 -7.16 16.57 3.75
CA ILE A 505 -5.90 17.15 3.27
C ILE A 505 -6.22 18.24 2.25
N ASP A 506 -7.07 17.94 1.26
CA ASP A 506 -7.51 18.90 0.23
C ASP A 506 -8.07 20.18 0.90
N ALA A 507 -8.94 20.05 1.91
CA ALA A 507 -9.50 21.20 2.65
C ALA A 507 -8.44 22.04 3.37
N VAL A 508 -7.45 21.40 4.00
CA VAL A 508 -6.36 22.10 4.68
C VAL A 508 -5.43 22.79 3.68
N GLU A 509 -5.09 22.13 2.58
CA GLU A 509 -4.19 22.68 1.56
C GLU A 509 -4.83 23.84 0.80
N ASP A 510 -6.14 23.80 0.57
CA ASP A 510 -6.90 24.93 0.03
C ASP A 510 -6.88 26.14 0.97
N ALA A 511 -6.93 25.91 2.29
CA ALA A 511 -6.95 26.96 3.31
C ALA A 511 -5.56 27.53 3.66
N THR A 512 -4.52 26.71 3.63
CA THR A 512 -3.19 27.02 4.19
C THR A 512 -2.04 26.90 3.21
N GLY A 513 -2.28 26.36 2.02
CA GLY A 513 -1.24 25.98 1.06
C GLY A 513 -0.78 24.53 1.23
N GLN A 514 0.04 24.07 0.29
CA GLN A 514 0.50 22.67 0.22
C GLN A 514 1.25 22.22 1.48
N LEU A 515 0.89 21.06 2.02
CA LEU A 515 1.61 20.42 3.11
C LEU A 515 2.82 19.64 2.58
N ARG A 516 3.87 19.56 3.38
CA ARG A 516 5.08 18.81 3.07
C ARG A 516 4.83 17.30 3.07
N GLY A 517 5.57 16.62 2.19
CA GLY A 517 5.38 15.22 1.75
C GLY A 517 5.74 14.16 2.76
#